data_AF-C4Z8T3-F1
#
_entry.id   AF-C4Z8T3-F1
#
_cell.length_a   1.000
_cell.length_b   1.000
_cell.length_c   1.000
_cell.angle_alpha   90.00
_cell.angle_beta   90.00
_cell.angle_gamma   90.00
#
_symmetry.space_group_name_H-M   'P 1'
#
loop_
_entity.id
_entity.type
_entity.pdbx_description
1 polymer ?
#
loop_
_entity_poly.entity_id
_entity_poly.type
_entity_poly.pdbx_seq_one_letter_code
_entity_poly.pdbx_strand_id
1 'polypeptide(L)'
;MKTIALRFGEHFAPECGTIEAHRAVIEQYGYVWYGKLDAPVSSEVISEICDNENPKILLINSGKADRYWAHVVEISKDAPGENIFQNIIVVKLLTLKPGLR
;
A
#
# COMPACT_ATOMS: atom_id res chain seq x y z
N MET A 1 5.03 -9.12 14.74
CA MET A 1 4.56 -8.88 13.36
C MET A 1 5.65 -8.10 12.63
N LYS A 2 6.25 -8.69 11.60
CA LYS A 2 7.15 -7.95 10.71
C LYS A 2 6.32 -7.33 9.60
N THR A 3 6.49 -6.03 9.38
CA THR A 3 5.82 -5.27 8.33
C THR A 3 6.66 -4.08 7.91
N ILE A 4 6.32 -3.48 6.79
CA ILE A 4 6.78 -2.16 6.38
C ILE A 4 5.81 -1.06 6.82
N ALA A 5 6.36 0.14 6.91
CA ALA A 5 5.61 1.38 6.99
C ALA A 5 5.95 2.26 5.78
N LEU A 6 4.94 2.64 5.02
CA LEU A 6 5.06 3.52 3.86
C LEU A 6 4.53 4.90 4.23
N ARG A 7 5.25 5.92 3.77
CA ARG A 7 4.87 7.31 3.98
C ARG A 7 4.34 7.89 2.67
N PHE A 8 3.27 8.64 2.74
CA PHE A 8 2.71 9.36 1.60
C PHE A 8 2.51 10.84 1.95
N GLY A 9 2.58 11.71 0.95
CA GLY A 9 2.28 13.12 1.07
C GLY A 9 1.12 13.49 0.14
N GLU A 10 0.35 14.51 0.52
CA GLU A 10 -0.84 14.91 -0.26
C GLU A 10 -0.51 15.87 -1.42
N HIS A 11 0.75 16.30 -1.56
CA HIS A 11 1.15 17.27 -2.59
C HIS A 11 0.94 16.78 -4.03
N PHE A 12 0.97 15.45 -4.22
CA PHE A 12 0.73 14.80 -5.52
C PHE A 12 -0.60 14.05 -5.55
N ALA A 13 -1.41 14.18 -4.50
CA ALA A 13 -2.69 13.51 -4.43
C ALA A 13 -3.73 14.23 -5.30
N PRO A 14 -4.73 13.52 -5.85
CA PRO A 14 -5.90 14.15 -6.42
C PRO A 14 -6.66 14.93 -5.33
N GLU A 15 -7.65 15.74 -5.75
CA GLU A 15 -8.46 16.56 -4.84
C GLU A 15 -9.12 15.77 -3.70
N CYS A 16 -9.52 14.51 -3.97
CA CYS A 16 -10.10 13.62 -2.96
C CYS A 16 -9.09 13.08 -1.93
N GLY A 17 -7.79 13.32 -2.13
CA GLY A 17 -6.72 12.84 -1.26
C GLY A 17 -6.28 11.41 -1.57
N THR A 18 -5.10 11.04 -1.06
CA THR A 18 -4.43 9.78 -1.39
C THR A 18 -5.25 8.54 -0.97
N ILE A 19 -5.84 8.57 0.22
CA ILE A 19 -6.55 7.41 0.78
C ILE A 19 -7.85 7.13 0.04
N GLU A 20 -8.64 8.15 -0.27
CA GLU A 20 -9.89 7.96 -1.01
C GLU A 20 -9.61 7.56 -2.46
N ALA A 21 -8.55 8.10 -3.08
CA ALA A 21 -8.10 7.63 -4.39
C ALA A 21 -7.75 6.13 -4.37
N HIS A 22 -7.01 5.67 -3.34
CA HIS A 22 -6.72 4.25 -3.20
C HIS A 22 -7.99 3.41 -2.98
N ARG A 23 -8.96 3.88 -2.18
CA ARG A 23 -10.24 3.18 -2.02
C ARG A 23 -10.99 3.03 -3.33
N ALA A 24 -11.08 4.09 -4.13
CA ALA A 24 -11.74 4.04 -5.44
C ALA A 24 -11.07 3.01 -6.37
N VAL A 25 -9.73 2.93 -6.38
CA VAL A 25 -8.99 1.92 -7.15
C VAL A 25 -9.27 0.49 -6.64
N ILE A 26 -9.31 0.28 -5.32
CA ILE A 26 -9.67 -1.02 -4.72
C ILE A 26 -11.09 -1.41 -5.09
N GLU A 27 -12.05 -0.49 -5.00
CA GLU A 27 -13.46 -0.74 -5.33
C GLU A 27 -13.63 -1.10 -6.82
N GLN A 28 -12.86 -0.46 -7.69
CA GLN A 28 -12.94 -0.68 -9.13
C GLN A 28 -12.23 -1.97 -9.59
N TYR A 29 -11.06 -2.29 -9.03
CA TYR A 29 -10.19 -3.35 -9.55
C TYR A 29 -9.94 -4.50 -8.56
N GLY A 30 -10.31 -4.33 -7.30
CA GLY A 30 -10.06 -5.31 -6.22
C GLY A 30 -8.65 -5.25 -5.64
N TYR A 31 -7.77 -4.37 -6.12
CA TYR A 31 -6.39 -4.23 -5.66
C TYR A 31 -5.95 -2.76 -5.76
N VAL A 32 -4.81 -2.43 -5.15
CA VAL A 32 -4.14 -1.13 -5.31
C VAL A 32 -2.63 -1.29 -5.20
N TRP A 33 -1.91 -0.28 -5.62
CA TRP A 33 -0.47 -0.27 -5.65
C TRP A 33 0.12 0.64 -4.59
N TYR A 34 1.10 0.12 -3.86
CA TYR A 34 1.97 0.93 -3.04
C TYR A 34 3.40 0.73 -3.47
N GLY A 35 4.12 1.83 -3.64
CA GLY A 35 5.53 1.81 -3.99
C GLY A 35 6.32 2.73 -3.10
N LYS A 36 7.60 2.44 -2.94
CA LYS A 36 8.59 3.43 -2.55
C LYS A 36 9.22 3.94 -3.84
N LEU A 37 9.21 5.25 -4.03
CA LEU A 37 9.91 5.88 -5.16
C LEU A 37 11.38 5.38 -5.16
N ASP A 38 11.82 4.87 -6.30
CA ASP A 38 13.18 4.39 -6.61
C ASP A 38 13.71 3.13 -5.89
N ALA A 39 12.94 2.48 -5.00
CA ALA A 39 13.42 1.27 -4.32
C ALA A 39 12.31 0.21 -4.16
N PRO A 40 12.38 -0.92 -4.89
CA PRO A 40 11.42 -2.00 -4.73
C PRO A 40 11.55 -2.62 -3.34
N VAL A 41 10.43 -3.11 -2.81
CA VAL A 41 10.46 -3.88 -1.56
C VAL A 41 11.09 -5.25 -1.84
N SER A 42 12.03 -5.65 -0.99
CA SER A 42 12.78 -6.89 -1.18
C SER A 42 11.86 -8.11 -1.05
N SER A 43 12.23 -9.21 -1.71
CA SER A 43 11.41 -10.44 -1.68
C SER A 43 11.34 -11.02 -0.27
N GLU A 44 12.40 -10.86 0.52
CA GLU A 44 12.46 -11.28 1.93
C GLU A 44 11.41 -10.55 2.76
N VAL A 45 11.33 -9.22 2.63
CA VAL A 45 10.34 -8.41 3.34
C VAL A 45 8.91 -8.77 2.92
N ILE A 46 8.69 -9.07 1.64
CA ILE A 46 7.38 -9.52 1.14
C ILE A 46 7.00 -10.87 1.78
N SER A 47 7.90 -11.85 1.79
CA SER A 47 7.69 -13.14 2.45
C SER A 47 7.34 -12.93 3.93
N GLU A 48 8.12 -12.11 4.63
CA GLU A 48 7.89 -11.82 6.05
C GLU A 48 6.52 -11.17 6.33
N ILE A 49 5.99 -10.37 5.41
CA ILE A 49 4.64 -9.80 5.53
C ILE A 49 3.59 -10.88 5.32
N CYS A 50 3.71 -11.67 4.26
CA CYS A 50 2.76 -12.71 3.88
C CYS A 50 2.70 -13.86 4.89
N ASP A 51 3.80 -14.14 5.59
CA ASP A 51 3.87 -15.18 6.62
C ASP A 51 3.17 -14.79 7.95
N ASN A 52 2.67 -13.56 8.09
CA ASN A 52 1.89 -13.19 9.28
C ASN A 52 0.46 -13.75 9.18
N GLU A 53 -0.15 -14.09 10.33
CA GLU A 53 -1.55 -14.51 10.41
C GLU A 53 -2.54 -13.43 9.92
N ASN A 54 -2.18 -12.15 10.09
CA ASN A 54 -2.96 -11.01 9.61
C ASN A 54 -2.02 -10.02 8.88
N PRO A 55 -1.64 -10.31 7.63
CA PRO A 55 -0.74 -9.49 6.85
C PRO A 55 -1.32 -8.09 6.67
N LYS A 56 -0.53 -7.07 7.01
CA LYS A 56 -0.95 -5.68 6.86
C LYS A 56 0.24 -4.76 6.75
N ILE A 57 0.09 -3.68 6.00
CA ILE A 57 1.09 -2.62 5.81
C ILE A 57 0.59 -1.34 6.50
N LEU A 58 1.51 -0.59 7.12
CA LEU A 58 1.19 0.70 7.72
C LEU A 58 1.37 1.82 6.69
N LEU A 59 0.33 2.64 6.49
CA LEU A 59 0.40 3.87 5.72
C LEU A 59 0.41 5.06 6.68
N ILE A 60 1.37 5.96 6.54
CA ILE A 60 1.53 7.14 7.39
C ILE A 60 1.47 8.38 6.51
N ASN A 61 0.56 9.30 6.81
CA ASN A 61 0.55 10.60 6.17
C ASN A 61 1.74 11.43 6.68
N SER A 62 2.62 11.89 5.81
CA SER A 62 3.82 12.66 6.20
C SER A 62 3.49 14.05 6.75
N GLY A 63 2.38 14.64 6.35
CA GLY A 63 1.96 15.99 6.77
C GLY A 63 0.92 16.01 7.89
N LYS A 64 0.40 14.85 8.31
CA LYS A 64 -0.70 14.72 9.28
C LYS A 64 -0.40 13.62 10.30
N ALA A 65 -1.18 13.58 11.38
CA ALA A 65 -1.07 12.53 12.39
C ALA A 65 -1.71 11.19 11.94
N ASP A 66 -2.38 11.19 10.79
CA ASP A 66 -3.21 10.08 10.32
C ASP A 66 -2.39 8.84 9.93
N ARG A 67 -2.92 7.68 10.32
CA ARG A 67 -2.35 6.38 10.05
C ARG A 67 -3.44 5.45 9.55
N TYR A 68 -3.09 4.58 8.62
CA TYR A 68 -4.02 3.62 8.05
C TYR A 68 -3.38 2.24 7.99
N TRP A 69 -4.16 1.22 8.32
CA TRP A 69 -3.76 -0.16 8.07
C TRP A 69 -4.32 -0.62 6.74
N ALA A 70 -3.42 -1.09 5.88
CA ALA A 70 -3.76 -1.76 4.63
C ALA A 70 -3.65 -3.27 4.83
N HIS A 71 -4.79 -3.98 4.88
CA HIS A 71 -4.81 -5.44 5.01
C HIS A 71 -4.42 -6.09 3.70
N VAL A 72 -3.40 -6.94 3.74
CA VAL A 72 -2.78 -7.57 2.57
C VAL A 72 -3.35 -8.98 2.40
N VAL A 73 -3.93 -9.25 1.25
CA VAL A 73 -4.30 -10.62 0.84
C VAL A 73 -3.19 -11.24 -0.01
N GLU A 74 -2.58 -10.43 -0.88
CA GLU A 74 -1.56 -10.87 -1.83
C GLU A 74 -0.63 -9.69 -2.14
N ILE A 75 0.64 -9.98 -2.40
CA ILE A 75 1.63 -9.04 -2.91
C ILE A 75 2.16 -9.53 -4.24
N SER A 76 2.01 -8.74 -5.30
CA SER A 76 2.68 -8.96 -6.59
C SER A 76 3.65 -7.83 -6.92
N LYS A 77 4.72 -8.16 -7.65
CA LYS A 77 5.67 -7.19 -8.23
C LYS A 77 5.32 -6.80 -9.67
N ASP A 78 4.37 -7.51 -10.27
CA ASP A 78 3.95 -7.29 -11.65
C ASP A 78 2.88 -6.19 -11.67
N ALA A 79 3.12 -5.11 -12.41
CA ALA A 79 2.09 -4.12 -12.71
C ALA A 79 1.21 -4.62 -13.86
N PRO A 80 -0.11 -4.40 -13.85
CA PRO A 80 -0.92 -4.67 -15.03
C PRO A 80 -0.68 -3.58 -16.07
N GLY A 81 -0.03 -3.96 -17.17
CA GLY A 81 0.31 -3.09 -18.28
C GLY A 81 1.82 -2.85 -18.43
N GLU A 82 2.24 -2.51 -19.65
CA GLU A 82 3.65 -2.32 -19.99
C GLU A 82 4.32 -1.24 -19.12
N ASN A 83 5.13 -1.70 -18.17
CA ASN A 83 6.44 -1.15 -17.83
C ASN A 83 6.56 0.26 -17.22
N ILE A 84 5.52 0.84 -16.61
CA ILE A 84 5.68 2.21 -16.06
C ILE A 84 6.24 2.23 -14.63
N PHE A 85 6.11 1.14 -13.85
CA PHE A 85 6.60 1.13 -12.47
C PHE A 85 7.05 -0.28 -12.02
N GLN A 86 8.31 -0.63 -12.27
CA GLN A 86 8.91 -1.89 -11.82
C GLN A 86 9.13 -2.01 -10.28
N ASN A 87 8.56 -1.11 -9.48
CA ASN A 87 8.88 -0.93 -8.06
C ASN A 87 7.64 -0.95 -7.15
N ILE A 88 6.59 -1.64 -7.59
CA ILE A 88 5.28 -1.60 -6.95
C ILE A 88 4.99 -2.90 -6.18
N ILE A 89 4.46 -2.77 -4.98
CA ILE A 89 3.71 -3.81 -4.29
C ILE A 89 2.25 -3.67 -4.73
N VAL A 90 1.75 -4.62 -5.52
CA VAL A 90 0.31 -4.77 -5.73
C VAL A 90 -0.28 -5.40 -4.49
N VAL A 91 -1.07 -4.66 -3.73
CA VAL A 91 -1.77 -5.19 -2.57
C VAL A 91 -3.23 -5.40 -2.93
N LYS A 92 -3.67 -6.66 -2.91
CA LYS A 92 -5.10 -6.97 -2.88
C LYS A 92 -5.62 -6.68 -1.48
N LEU A 93 -6.54 -5.73 -1.36
CA LEU A 93 -6.95 -5.14 -0.08
C LEU A 93 -8.40 -5.46 0.26
N LEU A 94 -8.64 -5.89 1.50
CA LEU A 94 -10.00 -6.07 2.02
C LEU A 94 -10.59 -4.77 2.58
N THR A 95 -9.80 -3.94 3.29
CA THR A 95 -10.25 -2.65 3.86
C THR A 95 -9.08 -1.72 4.23
N LEU A 96 -9.25 -0.40 4.08
CA LEU A 96 -8.41 0.65 4.68
C LEU A 96 -9.07 1.22 5.94
N LYS A 97 -8.51 0.93 7.12
CA LYS A 97 -9.06 1.39 8.41
C LYS A 97 -8.13 2.41 9.08
N PRO A 98 -8.66 3.43 9.76
CA PRO A 98 -7.86 4.29 10.63
C PRO A 98 -7.11 3.45 11.67
N GLY A 99 -5.80 3.67 11.79
CA GLY A 99 -5.00 3.04 12.82
C GLY A 99 -5.16 3.79 14.14
N LEU A 100 -5.70 3.12 15.17
CA LEU A 100 -5.63 3.60 16.54
C LEU A 100 -4.15 3.71 16.97
N ARG A 101 -3.82 4.82 17.65
CA ARG A 101 -2.51 5.03 18.30
C ARG A 101 -2.28 4.02 19.40
#